data_AF-D4LQB1-F1
#
_entry.id   AF-D4LQB1-F1
#
_cell.length_a   1.000
_cell.length_b   1.000
_cell.length_c   1.000
_cell.angle_alpha   90.00
_cell.angle_beta   90.00
_cell.angle_gamma   90.00
#
_symmetry.space_group_name_H-M   'P 1'
#
loop_
_entity.id
_entity.type
_entity.pdbx_description
1 polymer ?
#
loop_
_entity_poly.entity_id
_entity_poly.type
_entity_poly.pdbx_seq_one_letter_code
_entity_poly.pdbx_strand_id
1 'polypeptide(L)' 'MSIFEYDKEEEERKLRKAEYEAGVEAGKKETAVVMNKMKFPVEKIAEVLQVDKDVIVKWIEDK' A
#
# COMPACT_ATOMS: atom_id res chain seq x y z
N MET A 1 -36.57 11.15 21.93
CA MET A 1 -35.65 11.77 20.94
C MET A 1 -34.72 12.65 21.75
N SER A 2 -33.40 12.51 21.77
CA SER A 2 -32.46 12.27 20.68
C SER A 2 -31.36 11.30 21.14
N ILE A 3 -31.21 10.19 20.43
CA ILE A 3 -30.13 9.22 20.60
C ILE A 3 -29.33 9.24 19.31
N PHE A 4 -28.13 9.81 19.39
CA PHE A 4 -27.09 9.79 18.37
C PHE A 4 -27.47 10.39 17.00
N GLU A 5 -27.17 11.67 16.83
CA GLU A 5 -26.68 12.14 15.53
C GLU A 5 -25.32 11.46 15.30
N TYR A 6 -25.37 10.23 14.81
CA TYR A 6 -24.20 9.51 14.32
C TYR A 6 -23.77 10.21 13.03
N ASP A 7 -22.66 10.94 13.12
CA ASP A 7 -22.04 11.73 12.06
C ASP A 7 -21.54 10.82 10.93
N LYS A 8 -22.49 10.34 10.11
CA LYS A 8 -22.32 9.32 9.06
C LYS A 8 -21.24 9.67 8.03
N GLU A 9 -20.87 10.95 7.94
CA GLU A 9 -19.80 11.44 7.05
C GLU A 9 -18.38 11.07 7.52
N GLU A 10 -18.13 10.87 8.82
CA GLU A 10 -16.79 10.56 9.32
C GLU A 10 -16.35 9.11 9.02
N GLU A 11 -17.28 8.15 8.98
CA GLU A 11 -16.97 6.75 8.67
C GLU A 11 -16.63 6.55 7.19
N GLU A 12 -17.33 7.21 6.27
CA GLU A 12 -17.02 7.12 4.84
C GLU A 12 -15.67 7.75 4.48
N ARG A 13 -15.24 8.81 5.20
CA ARG A 13 -13.91 9.41 5.01
C ARG A 13 -12.79 8.48 5.48
N LYS A 14 -13.02 7.69 6.55
CA LYS A 14 -12.09 6.66 7.00
C LYS A 14 -11.99 5.51 6.00
N LEU A 15 -13.11 5.06 5.45
CA LEU A 15 -13.14 3.97 4.47
C LEU A 15 -12.40 4.34 3.17
N ARG A 16 -12.60 5.58 2.68
CA ARG A 16 -11.95 6.09 1.46
C ARG A 16 -10.42 6.25 1.59
N LYS A 17 -9.90 6.49 2.80
CA LYS A 17 -8.45 6.49 3.07
C LYS A 17 -7.86 5.09 3.08
N ALA A 18 -8.57 4.14 3.67
CA ALA A 18 -8.13 2.75 3.73
C ALA A 18 -8.07 2.10 2.33
N GLU A 19 -9.03 2.40 1.44
CA GLU A 19 -8.99 1.92 0.04
C GLU A 19 -7.85 2.56 -0.76
N TYR A 20 -7.55 3.84 -0.53
CA TYR A 20 -6.40 4.51 -1.15
C TYR A 20 -5.08 3.92 -0.64
N GLU A 21 -4.95 3.66 0.66
CA GLU A 21 -3.77 3.03 1.25
C GLU A 21 -3.60 1.57 0.80
N ALA A 22 -4.67 0.79 0.74
CA ALA A 22 -4.65 -0.58 0.23
C ALA A 22 -4.34 -0.62 -1.28
N GLY A 23 -4.89 0.32 -2.06
CA GLY A 23 -4.56 0.46 -3.48
C GLY A 23 -3.11 0.88 -3.70
N VAL A 24 -2.57 1.75 -2.84
CA VAL A 24 -1.16 2.15 -2.86
C VAL A 24 -0.27 0.97 -2.47
N GLU A 25 -0.63 0.15 -1.48
CA GLU A 25 0.16 -1.00 -1.06
C GLU A 25 0.18 -2.11 -2.12
N ALA A 26 -0.97 -2.41 -2.72
CA ALA A 26 -1.07 -3.33 -3.86
C ALA A 26 -0.26 -2.81 -5.07
N GLY A 27 -0.38 -1.52 -5.40
CA GLY A 27 0.39 -0.88 -6.46
C GLY A 27 1.89 -0.88 -6.19
N LYS A 28 2.32 -0.71 -4.93
CA LYS A 28 3.73 -0.82 -4.52
C LYS A 28 4.24 -2.25 -4.65
N LYS A 29 3.46 -3.27 -4.28
CA LYS A 29 3.81 -4.68 -4.47
C LYS A 29 4.03 -5.02 -5.94
N GLU A 30 3.08 -4.66 -6.81
CA GLU A 30 3.23 -4.87 -8.26
C GLU A 30 4.41 -4.09 -8.85
N THR A 31 4.57 -2.82 -8.46
CA THR A 31 5.68 -1.98 -8.92
C THR A 31 7.02 -2.58 -8.52
N ALA A 32 7.15 -3.09 -7.29
CA ALA A 32 8.36 -3.75 -6.82
C ALA A 32 8.70 -5.00 -7.64
N VAL A 33 7.70 -5.84 -7.94
CA VAL A 33 7.87 -7.04 -8.77
C VAL A 33 8.26 -6.68 -10.21
N VAL A 34 7.63 -5.66 -10.79
CA VAL A 34 7.93 -5.18 -12.16
C VAL A 34 9.33 -4.56 -12.23
N MET A 35 9.71 -3.73 -11.26
CA MET A 35 11.06 -3.15 -11.19
C MET A 35 12.14 -4.25 -11.06
N ASN A 36 11.89 -5.26 -10.22
CA ASN A 36 12.80 -6.40 -10.09
C ASN A 36 12.89 -7.21 -11.40
N LYS A 37 11.77 -7.41 -12.11
CA LYS A 37 11.78 -8.01 -13.47
C LYS A 37 12.59 -7.19 -14.48
N MET A 38 12.59 -5.87 -14.35
CA MET A 38 13.43 -4.96 -15.15
C MET A 38 14.90 -4.92 -14.70
N LYS A 39 15.31 -5.82 -13.80
CA LYS A 39 16.66 -5.90 -13.21
C LYS A 39 17.06 -4.70 -12.35
N PHE A 40 16.09 -3.97 -11.79
CA PHE A 40 16.42 -3.00 -10.75
C PHE A 40 16.85 -3.73 -9.47
N PRO A 41 17.88 -3.22 -8.78
CA PRO A 41 18.30 -3.77 -7.50
C PRO A 41 17.24 -3.48 -6.42
N VAL A 42 16.98 -4.47 -5.56
CA VAL A 42 16.01 -4.39 -4.45
C VAL A 42 16.21 -3.16 -3.57
N GLU A 43 17.45 -2.72 -3.40
CA GLU A 43 17.81 -1.55 -2.60
C GLU A 43 17.24 -0.25 -3.18
N LYS A 44 17.31 -0.11 -4.51
CA LYS A 44 16.79 1.06 -5.21
C LYS A 44 15.26 1.03 -5.28
N ILE A 45 14.67 -0.17 -5.34
CA ILE A 45 13.22 -0.35 -5.27
C ILE A 45 12.71 0.04 -3.90
N ALA A 46 13.38 -0.39 -2.83
CA ALA A 46 13.09 -0.03 -1.44
C ALA A 46 13.17 1.49 -1.23
N GLU A 47 14.21 2.15 -1.77
CA GLU A 47 14.36 3.60 -1.71
C GLU A 47 13.24 4.34 -2.47
N VAL A 48 12.92 3.91 -3.69
CA VAL A 48 11.88 4.55 -4.52
C VAL A 48 10.48 4.38 -3.93
N LEU A 49 10.17 3.21 -3.39
CA LEU A 49 8.86 2.94 -2.79
C LEU A 49 8.77 3.37 -1.32
N GLN A 50 9.90 3.76 -0.73
CA GLN A 50 10.08 4.01 0.71
C GLN A 50 9.54 2.86 1.55
N VAL A 51 9.90 1.64 1.16
CA VAL A 51 9.50 0.39 1.80
C VAL A 51 10.76 -0.37 2.19
N ASP A 52 10.73 -1.06 3.32
CA ASP A 52 11.88 -1.86 3.75
C ASP A 52 12.27 -2.92 2.73
N LYS A 53 13.59 -3.14 2.59
CA LYS A 53 14.14 -4.17 1.70
C LYS A 53 13.55 -5.54 1.99
N ASP A 54 13.36 -5.88 3.26
CA ASP A 54 12.80 -7.17 3.70
C ASP A 54 11.36 -7.38 3.21
N VAL A 55 10.57 -6.30 3.16
CA VAL A 55 9.19 -6.34 2.64
C VAL A 55 9.20 -6.50 1.12
N ILE A 56 10.10 -5.80 0.42
CA ILE A 56 10.29 -5.95 -1.03
C ILE A 56 10.76 -7.38 -1.38
N VAL A 57 11.69 -7.95 -0.61
CA VAL A 57 12.16 -9.34 -0.79
C VAL A 57 10.99 -10.31 -0.61
N LYS A 58 10.22 -10.17 0.47
CA LYS A 58 8.99 -10.96 0.66
C LYS A 58 8.04 -10.83 -0.52
N TRP A 59 7.79 -9.62 -1.02
CA TRP A 59 6.90 -9.42 -2.17
C TRP A 59 7.38 -10.06 -3.47
N ILE A 60 8.69 -10.13 -3.68
CA ILE A 60 9.31 -10.79 -4.83
C ILE A 60 9.32 -12.31 -4.68
N GLU A 61 9.50 -12.81 -3.45
CA GLU A 61 9.53 -14.24 -3.10
C GLU A 61 8.14 -14.88 -2.99
N ASP A 62 7.13 -14.10 -2.59
CA ASP A 62 5.71 -14.48 -2.44
C ASP A 62 4.98 -14.64 -3.79
N LYS A 63 5.70 -15.15 -4.80
CA LYS A 63 5.31 -15.26 -6.20
C LYS A 63 4.89 -16.67 -6.59
#